data_AF-A0A521P8L5-F1
#
_entry.id   AF-A0A521P8L5-F1
#
_cell.length_a   1.000
_cell.length_b   1.000
_cell.length_c   1.000
_cell.angle_alpha   90.00
_cell.angle_beta   90.00
_cell.angle_gamma   90.00
#
_symmetry.space_group_name_H-M   'P 1'
#
loop_
_entity.id
_entity.type
_entity.pdbx_description
1 polymer ?
#
loop_
_entity_poly.entity_id
_entity_poly.type
_entity_poly.pdbx_seq_one_letter_code
_entity_poly.pdbx_strand_id
1 'polypeptide(L)'
;MSIVRPTAAQMTRRLIVLSATIFAVVIGQTQVLLGWGQSPAEFSADGDSTLRVAGYAFAIWGVIYLWLLVYAVRQVLPQTGESLLIHRLGWPSVAGLLGIGWWVVAAAFDQEAATVVLIFGSLAVLLVPLLANAGAIRALPRFDRDRLMTVWPLTLLAGWLTVAAPLNLITVATGEEALPAMLSPTAWAILAIVVVAAVALGATLRLRTLAYGLPIAWGLLGAFVAEQQRNPMLAYVALAAAVAVLVGAIILTFRLRPGVERPTP
;
A
#
# COMPACT_ATOMS: atom_id res chain seq x y z
N MET A 1 -8.27 -19.39 27.93
CA MET A 1 -9.28 -19.31 26.85
C MET A 1 -8.98 -20.43 25.87
N SER A 2 -9.95 -21.32 25.61
CA SER A 2 -9.85 -22.29 24.52
C SER A 2 -9.87 -21.52 23.19
N ILE A 3 -8.90 -21.77 22.32
CA ILE A 3 -8.88 -21.21 20.97
C ILE A 3 -10.00 -21.90 20.20
N VAL A 4 -11.05 -21.16 19.83
CA VAL A 4 -12.11 -21.67 18.98
C VAL A 4 -11.51 -21.96 17.61
N ARG A 5 -11.54 -23.24 17.20
CA ARG A 5 -11.02 -23.65 15.89
C ARG A 5 -11.84 -23.02 14.77
N PRO A 6 -11.22 -22.60 13.67
CA PRO A 6 -11.93 -22.08 12.52
C PRO A 6 -12.84 -23.16 11.91
N THR A 7 -13.99 -22.74 11.37
CA THR A 7 -14.87 -23.60 10.58
C THR A 7 -14.19 -24.00 9.27
N ALA A 8 -14.72 -25.03 8.59
CA ALA A 8 -14.19 -25.47 7.29
C ALA A 8 -14.15 -24.31 6.27
N ALA A 9 -15.22 -23.52 6.17
CA ALA A 9 -15.28 -22.36 5.27
C ALA A 9 -14.23 -21.27 5.63
N GLN A 10 -14.01 -21.02 6.93
CA GLN A 10 -12.98 -20.08 7.38
C GLN A 10 -11.58 -20.60 7.03
N MET A 11 -11.33 -21.91 7.20
CA MET A 11 -10.06 -22.52 6.81
C MET A 11 -9.82 -22.42 5.31
N THR A 12 -10.84 -22.70 4.47
CA THR A 12 -10.75 -22.53 3.01
C THR A 12 -10.34 -21.11 2.65
N ARG A 13 -10.98 -20.07 3.22
CA ARG A 13 -10.59 -18.68 2.98
C ARG A 13 -9.13 -18.41 3.37
N ARG A 14 -8.68 -18.92 4.51
CA ARG A 14 -7.30 -18.74 5.00
C ARG A 14 -6.26 -19.42 4.09
N LEU A 15 -6.57 -20.60 3.58
CA LEU A 15 -5.74 -21.29 2.58
C LEU A 15 -5.69 -20.51 1.26
N ILE A 16 -6.81 -19.93 0.81
CA ILE A 16 -6.83 -19.08 -0.38
C ILE A 16 -5.99 -17.81 -0.17
N VAL A 17 -6.06 -17.17 1.00
CA VAL A 17 -5.19 -16.04 1.34
C VAL A 17 -3.71 -16.43 1.28
N LEU A 18 -3.36 -17.61 1.82
CA LEU A 18 -2.00 -18.13 1.75
C LEU A 18 -1.55 -18.35 0.31
N SER A 19 -2.37 -19.02 -0.51
CA SER A 19 -2.05 -19.24 -1.92
C SER A 19 -1.92 -17.93 -2.71
N ALA A 20 -2.81 -16.96 -2.51
CA ALA A 20 -2.75 -15.65 -3.15
C ALA A 20 -1.49 -14.86 -2.72
N THR A 21 -1.09 -14.99 -1.45
CA THR A 21 0.14 -14.37 -0.95
C THR A 21 1.37 -15.01 -1.59
N ILE A 22 1.43 -16.35 -1.63
CA ILE A 22 2.51 -17.09 -2.27
C ILE A 22 2.60 -16.71 -3.75
N PHE A 23 1.48 -16.65 -4.46
CA PHE A 23 1.42 -16.19 -5.84
C PHE A 23 2.04 -14.80 -6.01
N ALA A 24 1.57 -13.81 -5.25
CA ALA A 24 2.08 -12.44 -5.34
C ALA A 24 3.58 -12.34 -5.08
N VAL A 25 4.06 -13.05 -4.06
CA VAL A 25 5.48 -13.08 -3.69
C VAL A 25 6.31 -13.79 -4.76
N VAL A 26 5.90 -14.97 -5.20
CA VAL A 26 6.63 -15.75 -6.20
C VAL A 26 6.71 -14.99 -7.52
N ILE A 27 5.62 -14.41 -8.00
CA ILE A 27 5.63 -13.61 -9.23
C ILE A 27 6.57 -12.40 -9.08
N GLY A 28 6.44 -11.62 -7.99
CA GLY A 28 7.30 -10.46 -7.76
C GLY A 28 8.78 -10.84 -7.64
N GLN A 29 9.12 -11.89 -6.89
CA GLN A 29 10.51 -12.29 -6.66
C GLN A 29 11.11 -12.99 -7.89
N THR A 30 10.35 -13.80 -8.62
CA THR A 30 10.85 -14.43 -9.85
C THR A 30 11.10 -13.39 -10.95
N GLN A 31 10.30 -12.32 -11.02
CA GLN A 31 10.58 -11.21 -11.92
C GLN A 31 11.96 -10.60 -11.62
N VAL A 32 12.23 -10.30 -10.35
CA VAL A 32 13.52 -9.73 -9.92
C VAL A 32 14.69 -10.70 -10.14
N LEU A 33 14.50 -11.99 -9.82
CA LEU A 33 15.59 -12.98 -9.86
C LEU A 33 15.89 -13.53 -11.25
N LEU A 34 14.86 -13.67 -12.09
CA LEU A 34 14.97 -14.29 -13.42
C LEU A 34 14.91 -13.26 -14.55
N GLY A 35 14.46 -12.02 -14.28
CA GLY A 35 14.44 -10.94 -15.26
C GLY A 35 13.50 -11.17 -16.43
N TRP A 36 12.33 -11.79 -16.20
CA TRP A 36 11.34 -11.95 -17.25
C TRP A 36 10.55 -10.64 -17.43
N GLY A 37 10.58 -10.08 -18.64
CA GLY A 37 9.95 -8.79 -18.95
C GLY A 37 10.55 -7.63 -18.14
N GLN A 38 9.85 -6.49 -18.17
CA GLN A 38 10.25 -5.31 -17.40
C GLN A 38 10.03 -5.51 -15.89
N SER A 39 10.93 -4.97 -15.08
CA SER A 39 10.74 -4.83 -13.65
C SER A 39 9.80 -3.68 -13.30
N PRO A 40 9.21 -3.68 -12.09
CA PRO A 40 8.39 -2.55 -11.63
C PRO A 40 9.12 -1.19 -11.68
N ALA A 41 10.45 -1.19 -11.47
CA ALA A 41 11.25 0.01 -11.53
C ALA A 41 11.52 0.46 -12.98
N GLU A 42 11.71 -0.49 -13.90
CA GLU A 42 11.86 -0.19 -15.33
C GLU A 42 10.54 0.31 -15.92
N PHE A 43 9.43 -0.37 -15.66
CA PHE A 43 8.10 0.10 -16.07
C PHE A 43 7.83 1.53 -15.57
N SER A 44 8.15 1.82 -14.30
CA SER A 44 8.00 3.19 -13.77
C SER A 44 8.89 4.23 -14.44
N ALA A 45 9.99 3.82 -15.08
CA ALA A 45 10.94 4.75 -15.70
C ALA A 45 10.39 5.38 -16.99
N ASP A 46 9.37 4.77 -17.61
CA ASP A 46 8.68 5.33 -18.77
C ASP A 46 7.95 6.65 -18.43
N GLY A 47 7.70 6.89 -17.13
CA GLY A 47 7.16 8.14 -16.59
C GLY A 47 8.17 9.23 -16.23
N ASP A 48 9.48 8.99 -16.40
CA ASP A 48 10.55 9.81 -15.79
C ASP A 48 10.58 11.26 -16.30
N SER A 49 10.06 11.53 -17.49
CA SER A 49 9.97 12.91 -18.01
C SER A 49 8.96 13.76 -17.23
N THR A 50 7.99 13.13 -16.56
CA THR A 50 6.95 13.80 -15.75
C THR A 50 7.24 13.68 -14.26
N LEU A 51 7.35 12.47 -13.73
CA LEU A 51 7.60 12.20 -12.32
C LEU A 51 8.48 10.96 -12.17
N ARG A 52 9.74 11.19 -11.80
CA ARG A 52 10.73 10.15 -11.54
C ARG A 52 10.73 9.75 -10.09
N VAL A 53 10.97 8.45 -9.84
CA VAL A 53 11.18 7.91 -8.49
C VAL A 53 12.47 7.11 -8.46
N ALA A 54 13.27 7.30 -7.40
CA ALA A 54 14.54 6.60 -7.27
C ALA A 54 14.34 5.08 -7.19
N GLY A 55 15.13 4.30 -7.95
CA GLY A 55 14.99 2.85 -8.04
C GLY A 55 15.04 2.12 -6.68
N TYR A 56 15.80 2.63 -5.71
CA TYR A 56 15.85 2.05 -4.36
C TYR A 56 14.49 2.07 -3.65
N ALA A 57 13.58 2.98 -4.02
CA ALA A 57 12.27 3.09 -3.40
C ALA A 57 11.47 1.80 -3.57
N PHE A 58 11.65 1.08 -4.70
CA PHE A 58 11.00 -0.19 -4.98
C PHE A 58 11.50 -1.35 -4.11
N ALA A 59 12.63 -1.20 -3.40
CA ALA A 59 13.09 -2.20 -2.42
C ALA A 59 12.10 -2.39 -1.25
N ILE A 60 11.15 -1.46 -1.04
CA ILE A 60 10.08 -1.60 -0.05
C ILE A 60 9.22 -2.86 -0.27
N TRP A 61 9.14 -3.35 -1.50
CA TRP A 61 8.41 -4.59 -1.82
C TRP A 61 8.94 -5.79 -1.03
N GLY A 62 10.25 -5.86 -0.73
CA GLY A 62 10.80 -6.91 0.12
C GLY A 62 10.20 -6.90 1.53
N VAL A 63 10.06 -5.70 2.12
CA VAL A 63 9.44 -5.52 3.45
C VAL A 63 7.95 -5.86 3.40
N ILE A 64 7.24 -5.39 2.37
CA ILE A 64 5.81 -5.65 2.17
C ILE A 64 5.56 -7.16 2.02
N TYR A 65 6.26 -7.83 1.11
CA TYR A 65 6.11 -9.26 0.87
C TYR A 65 6.42 -10.11 2.10
N LEU A 66 7.50 -9.79 2.83
CA LEU A 66 7.82 -10.49 4.06
C LEU A 66 6.70 -10.37 5.10
N TRP A 67 6.14 -9.17 5.27
CA TRP A 67 5.08 -8.96 6.25
C TRP A 67 3.74 -9.57 5.81
N LEU A 68 3.45 -9.59 4.50
CA LEU A 68 2.29 -10.29 3.95
C LEU A 68 2.40 -11.81 4.15
N LEU A 69 3.59 -12.40 4.03
CA LEU A 69 3.82 -13.81 4.39
C LEU A 69 3.55 -14.06 5.87
N VAL A 70 4.00 -13.18 6.77
CA VAL A 70 3.66 -13.27 8.21
C VAL A 70 2.14 -13.25 8.41
N TYR A 71 1.42 -12.38 7.72
CA TYR A 71 -0.04 -12.31 7.76
C TYR A 71 -0.72 -13.59 7.27
N ALA A 72 -0.26 -14.13 6.15
CA ALA A 72 -0.82 -15.32 5.53
C ALA A 72 -0.54 -16.59 6.34
N VAL A 73 0.72 -16.82 6.73
CA VAL A 73 1.15 -17.99 7.51
C VAL A 73 0.45 -18.00 8.86
N ARG A 74 0.36 -16.85 9.55
CA ARG A 74 -0.32 -16.76 10.84
C ARG A 74 -1.74 -17.32 10.77
N GLN A 75 -2.48 -17.03 9.71
CA GLN A 75 -3.88 -17.43 9.59
C GLN A 75 -4.08 -18.94 9.52
N VAL A 76 -3.10 -19.70 9.01
CA VAL A 76 -3.20 -21.17 8.90
C VAL A 76 -2.60 -21.90 10.11
N LEU A 77 -1.95 -21.19 11.04
CA LEU A 77 -1.42 -21.82 12.26
C LEU A 77 -2.56 -22.30 13.17
N PRO A 78 -2.40 -23.48 13.81
CA PRO A 78 -3.46 -24.09 14.63
C PRO A 78 -3.83 -23.24 15.86
N GLN A 79 -2.92 -22.37 16.30
CA GLN A 79 -3.11 -21.45 17.41
C GLN A 79 -3.83 -20.14 17.07
N THR A 80 -4.24 -19.95 15.81
CA THR A 80 -4.91 -18.72 15.35
C THR A 80 -6.42 -18.95 15.26
N GLY A 81 -7.17 -18.42 16.23
CA GLY A 81 -8.64 -18.37 16.18
C GLY A 81 -9.18 -17.43 15.11
N GLU A 82 -10.49 -17.40 14.90
CA GLU A 82 -11.12 -16.42 13.99
C GLU A 82 -11.40 -15.11 14.74
N SER A 83 -10.80 -14.02 14.24
CA SER A 83 -11.08 -12.67 14.73
C SER A 83 -11.92 -11.88 13.73
N LEU A 84 -12.51 -10.77 14.20
CA LEU A 84 -13.32 -9.88 13.36
C LEU A 84 -12.54 -9.40 12.13
N LEU A 85 -11.27 -9.00 12.30
CA LEU A 85 -10.47 -8.44 11.21
C LEU A 85 -9.94 -9.53 10.26
N ILE A 86 -9.58 -10.72 10.77
CA ILE A 86 -9.26 -11.87 9.92
C ILE A 86 -10.46 -12.22 9.04
N HIS A 87 -11.67 -12.19 9.62
CA HIS A 87 -12.89 -12.46 8.89
C HIS A 87 -13.18 -11.41 7.82
N ARG A 88 -13.22 -10.12 8.22
CA ARG A 88 -13.66 -9.02 7.35
C ARG A 88 -12.64 -8.61 6.30
N LEU A 89 -11.35 -8.83 6.55
CA LEU A 89 -10.28 -8.46 5.61
C LEU A 89 -9.78 -9.65 4.77
N GLY A 90 -10.25 -10.88 5.04
CA GLY A 90 -9.77 -12.07 4.34
C GLY A 90 -10.05 -12.08 2.83
N TRP A 91 -11.29 -11.83 2.41
CA TRP A 91 -11.60 -11.75 0.97
C TRP A 91 -11.04 -10.50 0.29
N PRO A 92 -11.14 -9.30 0.91
CA PRO A 92 -10.42 -8.11 0.44
C PRO A 92 -8.93 -8.34 0.19
N SER A 93 -8.25 -9.06 1.10
CA SER A 93 -6.82 -9.33 0.95
C SER A 93 -6.54 -10.28 -0.20
N VAL A 94 -7.37 -11.32 -0.43
CA VAL A 94 -7.24 -12.19 -1.61
C VAL A 94 -7.28 -11.35 -2.90
N ALA A 95 -8.28 -10.48 -3.05
CA ALA A 95 -8.41 -9.65 -4.24
C ALA A 95 -7.20 -8.71 -4.43
N GLY A 96 -6.76 -8.04 -3.37
CA GLY A 96 -5.58 -7.16 -3.43
C GLY A 96 -4.29 -7.92 -3.72
N LEU A 97 -4.10 -9.12 -3.15
CA LEU A 97 -2.92 -9.95 -3.36
C LEU A 97 -2.83 -10.49 -4.79
N LEU A 98 -3.95 -10.98 -5.33
CA LEU A 98 -4.02 -11.38 -6.73
C LEU A 98 -3.77 -10.18 -7.64
N GLY A 99 -4.37 -9.02 -7.32
CA GLY A 99 -4.20 -7.80 -8.09
C GLY A 99 -2.75 -7.33 -8.18
N ILE A 100 -1.98 -7.34 -7.07
CA ILE A 100 -0.56 -6.98 -7.13
C ILE A 100 0.31 -8.02 -7.85
N GLY A 101 -0.01 -9.31 -7.76
CA GLY A 101 0.71 -10.34 -8.51
C GLY A 101 0.47 -10.19 -10.01
N TRP A 102 -0.79 -10.02 -10.42
CA TRP A 102 -1.13 -9.76 -11.82
C TRP A 102 -0.63 -8.42 -12.33
N TRP A 103 -0.51 -7.42 -11.46
CA TRP A 103 0.09 -6.13 -11.84
C TRP A 103 1.53 -6.31 -12.29
N VAL A 104 2.33 -7.14 -11.59
CA VAL A 104 3.71 -7.44 -12.02
C VAL A 104 3.74 -8.12 -13.38
N VAL A 105 2.83 -9.07 -13.63
CA VAL A 105 2.71 -9.70 -14.95
C VAL A 105 2.34 -8.67 -16.02
N ALA A 106 1.36 -7.81 -15.75
CA ALA A 106 0.92 -6.78 -16.68
C ALA A 106 2.05 -5.80 -17.00
N ALA A 107 2.77 -5.29 -16.00
CA ALA A 107 3.90 -4.38 -16.17
C ALA A 107 5.04 -5.05 -16.96
N ALA A 108 5.37 -6.30 -16.67
CA ALA A 108 6.44 -7.03 -17.35
C ALA A 108 6.19 -7.21 -18.86
N PHE A 109 4.93 -7.27 -19.28
CA PHE A 109 4.50 -7.38 -20.68
C PHE A 109 3.87 -6.10 -21.23
N ASP A 110 4.15 -4.96 -20.59
CA ASP A 110 3.76 -3.63 -21.06
C ASP A 110 2.23 -3.46 -21.29
N GLN A 111 1.44 -4.14 -20.46
CA GLN A 111 -0.03 -4.06 -20.51
C GLN A 111 -0.52 -2.87 -19.69
N GLU A 112 -0.25 -1.66 -20.17
CA GLU A 112 -0.44 -0.40 -19.45
C GLU A 112 -1.85 -0.17 -18.89
N ALA A 113 -2.89 -0.36 -19.70
CA ALA A 113 -4.27 -0.19 -19.23
C ALA A 113 -4.61 -1.17 -18.09
N ALA A 114 -4.06 -2.39 -18.16
CA ALA A 114 -4.24 -3.39 -17.12
C ALA A 114 -3.48 -2.99 -15.84
N THR A 115 -2.29 -2.39 -15.93
CA THR A 115 -1.55 -1.93 -14.74
C THR A 115 -2.34 -0.87 -13.97
N VAL A 116 -2.97 0.09 -14.66
CA VAL A 116 -3.83 1.12 -14.04
C VAL A 116 -5.02 0.48 -13.34
N VAL A 117 -5.75 -0.42 -14.01
CA VAL A 117 -6.93 -1.09 -13.42
C VAL A 117 -6.53 -1.94 -12.21
N LEU A 118 -5.45 -2.72 -12.32
CA LEU A 118 -4.99 -3.61 -11.27
C LEU A 118 -4.50 -2.84 -10.04
N ILE A 119 -3.77 -1.74 -10.22
CA ILE A 119 -3.22 -0.98 -9.09
C ILE A 119 -4.30 -0.20 -8.34
N PHE A 120 -5.20 0.49 -9.05
CA PHE A 120 -6.33 1.19 -8.43
C PHE A 120 -7.36 0.21 -7.85
N GLY A 121 -7.62 -0.89 -8.55
CA GLY A 121 -8.48 -1.97 -8.07
C GLY A 121 -7.96 -2.56 -6.76
N SER A 122 -6.66 -2.93 -6.72
CA SER A 122 -6.01 -3.45 -5.53
C SER A 122 -6.03 -2.45 -4.37
N LEU A 123 -5.77 -1.17 -4.65
CA LEU A 123 -5.87 -0.11 -3.66
C LEU A 123 -7.29 -0.02 -3.09
N ALA A 124 -8.31 0.04 -3.96
CA ALA A 124 -9.70 0.21 -3.55
C ALA A 124 -10.20 -0.97 -2.71
N VAL A 125 -9.96 -2.21 -3.16
CA VAL A 125 -10.41 -3.42 -2.44
C VAL A 125 -9.72 -3.58 -1.09
N LEU A 126 -8.53 -3.02 -0.88
CA LEU A 126 -7.87 -3.02 0.42
C LEU A 126 -8.28 -1.81 1.28
N LEU A 127 -8.22 -0.60 0.73
CA LEU A 127 -8.42 0.63 1.47
C LEU A 127 -9.86 0.78 1.97
N VAL A 128 -10.87 0.47 1.14
CA VAL A 128 -12.28 0.64 1.53
C VAL A 128 -12.65 -0.23 2.73
N PRO A 129 -12.35 -1.54 2.77
CA PRO A 129 -12.61 -2.37 3.95
C PRO A 129 -11.77 -1.98 5.17
N LEU A 130 -10.52 -1.55 4.98
CA LEU A 130 -9.69 -1.04 6.08
C LEU A 130 -10.36 0.19 6.71
N LEU A 131 -10.79 1.15 5.90
CA LEU A 131 -11.50 2.33 6.37
C LEU A 131 -12.82 1.94 7.04
N ALA A 132 -13.64 1.10 6.42
CA ALA A 132 -14.91 0.63 6.99
C ALA A 132 -14.74 -0.02 8.38
N ASN A 133 -13.60 -0.66 8.64
CA ASN A 133 -13.28 -1.30 9.90
C ASN A 133 -12.36 -0.48 10.82
N ALA A 134 -12.16 0.80 10.54
CA ALA A 134 -11.27 1.67 11.31
C ALA A 134 -11.60 1.73 12.82
N GLY A 135 -12.89 1.65 13.19
CA GLY A 135 -13.29 1.58 14.59
C GLY A 135 -12.69 0.37 15.32
N ALA A 136 -12.85 -0.82 14.74
CA ALA A 136 -12.28 -2.06 15.27
C ALA A 136 -10.76 -2.04 15.26
N ILE A 137 -10.14 -1.50 14.20
CA ILE A 137 -8.68 -1.34 14.12
C ILE A 137 -8.16 -0.44 15.25
N ARG A 138 -8.84 0.68 15.55
CA ARG A 138 -8.44 1.61 16.61
C ARG A 138 -8.60 1.03 18.00
N ALA A 139 -9.57 0.13 18.20
CA ALA A 139 -9.80 -0.54 19.48
C ALA A 139 -8.70 -1.54 19.86
N LEU A 140 -7.92 -2.03 18.89
CA LEU A 140 -6.85 -2.99 19.16
C LEU A 140 -5.70 -2.36 19.96
N PRO A 141 -5.20 -3.02 21.02
CA PRO A 141 -3.96 -2.63 21.70
C PRO A 141 -2.76 -2.52 20.75
N ARG A 142 -1.73 -1.74 21.13
CA ARG A 142 -0.56 -1.48 20.27
C ARG A 142 0.21 -2.74 19.87
N PHE A 143 0.33 -3.70 20.79
CA PHE A 143 1.06 -4.96 20.58
C PHE A 143 0.13 -6.16 20.37
N ASP A 144 -1.13 -5.89 20.02
CA ASP A 144 -2.09 -6.94 19.69
C ASP A 144 -1.65 -7.68 18.41
N ARG A 145 -1.81 -9.01 18.40
CA ARG A 145 -1.41 -9.85 17.26
C ARG A 145 -2.18 -9.49 15.99
N ASP A 146 -3.47 -9.16 16.06
CA ASP A 146 -4.23 -8.68 14.91
C ASP A 146 -3.75 -7.33 14.41
N ARG A 147 -3.34 -6.44 15.32
CA ARG A 147 -2.76 -5.18 14.89
C ARG A 147 -1.48 -5.43 14.11
N LEU A 148 -0.53 -6.17 14.68
CA LEU A 148 0.80 -6.36 14.12
C LEU A 148 0.85 -7.30 12.90
N MET A 149 0.00 -8.32 12.88
CA MET A 149 0.10 -9.42 11.91
C MET A 149 -1.11 -9.50 10.97
N THR A 150 -2.13 -8.65 11.11
CA THR A 150 -3.26 -8.55 10.17
C THR A 150 -3.37 -7.12 9.63
N VAL A 151 -3.51 -6.14 10.51
CA VAL A 151 -3.73 -4.74 10.11
C VAL A 151 -2.48 -4.14 9.49
N TRP A 152 -1.34 -4.21 10.18
CA TRP A 152 -0.08 -3.63 9.71
C TRP A 152 0.32 -4.07 8.30
N PRO A 153 0.42 -5.38 7.98
CA PRO A 153 0.78 -5.81 6.62
C PRO A 153 -0.17 -5.30 5.54
N LEU A 154 -1.50 -5.36 5.78
CA LEU A 154 -2.48 -4.92 4.79
C LEU A 154 -2.53 -3.39 4.65
N THR A 155 -2.35 -2.65 5.75
CA THR A 155 -2.28 -1.18 5.72
C THR A 155 -0.98 -0.67 5.13
N LEU A 156 0.13 -1.39 5.32
CA LEU A 156 1.41 -1.14 4.65
C LEU A 156 1.28 -1.29 3.14
N LEU A 157 0.67 -2.40 2.70
CA LEU A 157 0.39 -2.61 1.28
C LEU A 157 -0.51 -1.50 0.72
N ALA A 158 -1.65 -1.21 1.36
CA ALA A 158 -2.57 -0.16 0.92
C ALA A 158 -1.91 1.23 0.89
N GLY A 159 -1.04 1.53 1.86
CA GLY A 159 -0.26 2.76 1.88
C GLY A 159 0.68 2.85 0.68
N TRP A 160 1.45 1.81 0.39
CA TRP A 160 2.31 1.78 -0.79
C TRP A 160 1.52 1.92 -2.10
N LEU A 161 0.39 1.22 -2.24
CA LEU A 161 -0.47 1.35 -3.42
C LEU A 161 -1.05 2.77 -3.56
N THR A 162 -1.20 3.53 -2.47
CA THR A 162 -1.67 4.93 -2.51
C THR A 162 -0.68 5.85 -3.23
N VAL A 163 0.63 5.64 -3.07
CA VAL A 163 1.64 6.41 -3.81
C VAL A 163 1.89 5.82 -5.20
N ALA A 164 1.85 4.50 -5.32
CA ALA A 164 2.12 3.82 -6.58
C ALA A 164 1.01 4.01 -7.63
N ALA A 165 -0.26 4.10 -7.24
CA ALA A 165 -1.36 4.23 -8.21
C ALA A 165 -1.33 5.54 -9.03
N PRO A 166 -1.17 6.73 -8.43
CA PRO A 166 -0.99 7.98 -9.20
C PRO A 166 0.32 8.00 -10.00
N LEU A 167 1.41 7.43 -9.46
CA LEU A 167 2.67 7.28 -10.20
C LEU A 167 2.49 6.43 -11.45
N ASN A 168 1.83 5.27 -11.33
CA ASN A 168 1.53 4.38 -12.46
C ASN A 168 0.65 5.08 -13.49
N LEU A 169 -0.34 5.87 -13.05
CA LEU A 169 -1.18 6.63 -13.98
C LEU A 169 -0.37 7.69 -14.73
N ILE A 170 0.53 8.40 -14.04
CA ILE A 170 1.45 9.34 -14.68
C ILE A 170 2.39 8.61 -15.63
N THR A 171 2.90 7.45 -15.25
CA THR A 171 3.80 6.62 -16.06
C THR A 171 3.16 6.30 -17.40
N VAL A 172 1.98 5.66 -17.36
CA VAL A 172 1.19 5.31 -18.55
C VAL A 172 0.82 6.55 -19.37
N ALA A 173 0.30 7.60 -18.73
CA ALA A 173 -0.07 8.83 -19.46
C ALA A 173 1.14 9.55 -20.09
N THR A 174 2.35 9.37 -19.54
CA THR A 174 3.58 9.94 -20.07
C THR A 174 4.11 9.10 -21.23
N GLY A 175 4.17 7.77 -21.06
CA GLY A 175 4.65 6.83 -22.09
C GLY A 175 3.82 6.89 -23.37
N GLU A 176 2.50 6.97 -23.23
CA GLU A 176 1.55 7.07 -24.36
C GLU A 176 1.40 8.50 -24.92
N GLU A 177 2.20 9.46 -24.44
CA GLU A 177 2.07 10.88 -24.78
C GLU A 177 0.65 11.46 -24.54
N ALA A 178 -0.11 10.83 -23.64
CA ALA A 178 -1.53 11.08 -23.36
C ALA A 178 -1.77 12.05 -22.18
N LEU A 179 -0.71 12.65 -21.64
CA LEU A 179 -0.80 13.66 -20.57
C LEU A 179 -1.63 14.86 -21.03
N PRO A 180 -2.74 15.19 -20.34
CA PRO A 180 -3.62 16.26 -20.81
C PRO A 180 -2.92 17.63 -20.79
N ALA A 181 -3.02 18.37 -21.90
CA ALA A 181 -2.35 19.66 -22.11
C ALA A 181 -2.82 20.82 -21.19
N MET A 182 -3.82 20.59 -20.34
CA MET A 182 -4.35 21.60 -19.40
C MET A 182 -3.34 22.00 -18.31
N LEU A 183 -2.37 21.14 -18.00
CA LEU A 183 -1.31 21.38 -17.03
C LEU A 183 0.03 20.95 -17.62
N SER A 184 1.12 21.57 -17.18
CA SER A 184 2.47 21.10 -17.52
C SER A 184 2.78 19.75 -16.83
N PRO A 185 3.74 18.96 -17.33
CA PRO A 185 4.16 17.72 -16.67
C PRO A 185 4.52 17.92 -15.19
N THR A 186 5.26 18.98 -14.87
CA THR A 186 5.59 19.36 -13.48
C THR A 186 4.33 19.63 -12.65
N ALA A 187 3.33 20.32 -13.21
CA ALA A 187 2.09 20.62 -12.49
C ALA A 187 1.25 19.35 -12.25
N TRP A 188 1.20 18.42 -13.21
CA TRP A 188 0.59 17.10 -13.02
C TRP A 188 1.29 16.28 -11.92
N ALA A 189 2.61 16.26 -11.92
CA ALA A 189 3.41 15.60 -10.88
C ALA A 189 3.16 16.19 -9.49
N ILE A 190 3.13 17.52 -9.37
CA ILE A 190 2.78 18.22 -8.12
C ILE A 190 1.37 17.87 -7.67
N LEU A 191 0.39 17.88 -8.58
CA LEU A 191 -0.99 17.52 -8.25
C LEU A 191 -1.09 16.09 -7.71
N ALA A 192 -0.42 15.14 -8.36
CA ALA A 192 -0.37 13.75 -7.88
C ALA A 192 0.23 13.66 -6.47
N ILE A 193 1.35 14.34 -6.19
CA ILE A 193 1.96 14.39 -4.85
C ILE A 193 1.00 14.98 -3.81
N VAL A 194 0.31 16.07 -4.14
CA VAL A 194 -0.65 16.73 -3.24
C VAL A 194 -1.83 15.81 -2.94
N VAL A 195 -2.38 15.13 -3.96
CA VAL A 195 -3.46 14.15 -3.78
C VAL A 195 -3.00 12.98 -2.92
N VAL A 196 -1.81 12.42 -3.18
CA VAL A 196 -1.22 11.34 -2.37
C VAL A 196 -1.08 11.77 -0.91
N ALA A 197 -0.55 12.96 -0.64
CA ALA A 197 -0.39 13.47 0.72
C ALA A 197 -1.75 13.69 1.43
N ALA A 198 -2.74 14.23 0.73
CA ALA A 198 -4.08 14.44 1.27
C ALA A 198 -4.76 13.10 1.64
N VAL A 199 -4.71 12.11 0.73
CA VAL A 199 -5.25 10.76 0.98
C VAL A 199 -4.49 10.09 2.13
N ALA A 200 -3.16 10.23 2.18
CA ALA A 200 -2.32 9.69 3.25
C ALA A 200 -2.76 10.20 4.63
N LEU A 201 -2.90 11.52 4.77
CA LEU A 201 -3.31 12.14 6.03
C LEU A 201 -4.76 11.81 6.39
N GLY A 202 -5.69 11.84 5.43
CA GLY A 202 -7.09 11.50 5.64
C GLY A 202 -7.31 10.05 6.07
N ALA A 203 -6.69 9.10 5.37
CA ALA A 203 -6.77 7.69 5.73
C ALA A 203 -6.08 7.41 7.07
N THR A 204 -4.92 8.04 7.34
CA THR A 204 -4.22 7.88 8.62
C THR A 204 -5.00 8.47 9.79
N LEU A 205 -5.70 9.60 9.61
CA LEU A 205 -6.61 10.16 10.62
C LEU A 205 -7.71 9.17 10.99
N ARG A 206 -8.24 8.46 10.00
CA ARG A 206 -9.31 7.46 10.19
C ARG A 206 -8.78 6.18 10.85
N LEU A 207 -7.70 5.61 10.32
CA LEU A 207 -7.14 4.32 10.73
C LEU A 207 -6.31 4.40 12.03
N ARG A 208 -5.65 5.55 12.28
CA ARG A 208 -4.66 5.78 13.34
C ARG A 208 -3.60 4.67 13.40
N THR A 209 -2.97 4.42 12.26
CA THR A 209 -1.88 3.45 12.13
C THR A 209 -0.73 4.04 11.33
N LEU A 210 0.49 3.92 11.84
CA LEU A 210 1.70 4.35 11.12
C LEU A 210 1.92 3.56 9.83
N ALA A 211 1.50 2.29 9.82
CA ALA A 211 1.72 1.39 8.71
C ALA A 211 1.12 1.93 7.39
N TYR A 212 0.13 2.82 7.44
CA TYR A 212 -0.39 3.46 6.22
C TYR A 212 0.49 4.59 5.69
N GLY A 213 0.95 5.50 6.57
CA GLY A 213 1.69 6.70 6.18
C GLY A 213 3.18 6.45 5.89
N LEU A 214 3.81 5.48 6.55
CA LEU A 214 5.23 5.15 6.37
C LEU A 214 5.62 4.83 4.90
N PRO A 215 4.95 3.90 4.20
CA PRO A 215 5.31 3.56 2.82
C PRO A 215 5.07 4.72 1.85
N ILE A 216 4.10 5.59 2.14
CA ILE A 216 3.82 6.79 1.35
C ILE A 216 4.94 7.80 1.50
N ALA A 217 5.34 8.11 2.74
CA ALA A 217 6.47 9.00 3.01
C ALA A 217 7.77 8.47 2.37
N TRP A 218 7.98 7.16 2.40
CA TRP A 218 9.10 6.49 1.72
C TRP A 218 9.08 6.72 0.20
N GLY A 219 7.94 6.48 -0.47
CA GLY A 219 7.81 6.71 -1.91
C GLY A 219 8.01 8.17 -2.31
N LEU A 220 7.45 9.10 -1.53
CA LEU A 220 7.63 10.55 -1.74
C LEU A 220 9.10 10.98 -1.53
N LEU A 221 9.81 10.37 -0.58
CA LEU A 221 11.25 10.59 -0.41
C LEU A 221 12.03 10.06 -1.64
N GLY A 222 11.61 8.93 -2.20
CA GLY A 222 12.17 8.41 -3.45
C GLY A 222 12.01 9.38 -4.63
N ALA A 223 10.86 10.05 -4.73
CA ALA A 223 10.64 11.11 -5.72
C ALA A 223 11.56 12.32 -5.47
N PHE A 224 11.69 12.78 -4.22
CA PHE A 224 12.64 13.85 -3.87
C PHE A 224 14.08 13.51 -4.28
N VAL A 225 14.55 12.29 -3.99
CA VAL A 225 15.92 11.88 -4.34
C VAL A 225 16.13 11.89 -5.85
N ALA A 226 15.16 11.44 -6.63
CA ALA A 226 15.31 11.40 -8.08
C ALA A 226 15.17 12.76 -8.77
N GLU A 227 14.36 13.67 -8.21
CA GLU A 227 14.03 14.94 -8.86
C GLU A 227 14.98 16.09 -8.52
N GLN A 228 15.80 15.96 -7.47
CA GLN A 228 16.63 17.06 -6.95
C GLN A 228 17.45 17.81 -7.99
N GLN A 229 18.05 17.09 -8.95
CA GLN A 229 18.89 17.71 -9.99
C GLN A 229 18.09 18.13 -11.23
N ARG A 230 17.01 17.40 -11.55
CA ARG A 230 16.22 17.59 -12.77
C ARG A 230 15.16 18.68 -12.62
N ASN A 231 14.47 18.68 -11.48
CA ASN A 231 13.36 19.56 -11.18
C ASN A 231 13.34 19.88 -9.67
N PRO A 232 14.17 20.84 -9.21
CA PRO A 232 14.29 21.17 -7.79
C PRO A 232 12.96 21.57 -7.13
N MET A 233 12.07 22.26 -7.87
CA MET A 233 10.75 22.62 -7.36
C MET A 233 9.92 21.37 -7.02
N LEU A 234 9.79 20.45 -7.98
CA LEU A 234 9.08 19.18 -7.76
C LEU A 234 9.71 18.36 -6.62
N ALA A 235 11.05 18.34 -6.56
CA ALA A 235 11.79 17.66 -5.51
C ALA A 235 11.41 18.19 -4.11
N TYR A 236 11.46 19.50 -3.89
CA TYR A 236 11.12 20.08 -2.58
C TYR A 236 9.64 19.94 -2.24
N VAL A 237 8.73 19.93 -3.23
CA VAL A 237 7.32 19.57 -3.02
C VAL A 237 7.20 18.12 -2.52
N ALA A 238 7.90 17.17 -3.15
CA ALA A 238 7.92 15.78 -2.74
C ALA A 238 8.49 15.61 -1.31
N LEU A 239 9.57 16.33 -0.98
CA LEU A 239 10.17 16.31 0.36
C LEU A 239 9.21 16.87 1.41
N ALA A 240 8.60 18.03 1.15
CA ALA A 240 7.64 18.65 2.05
C ALA A 240 6.44 17.72 2.29
N ALA A 241 5.93 17.08 1.25
CA ALA A 241 4.87 16.09 1.34
C ALA A 241 5.30 14.86 2.16
N ALA A 242 6.51 14.32 1.92
CA ALA A 242 7.05 13.18 2.68
C ALA A 242 7.13 13.49 4.18
N VAL A 243 7.68 14.65 4.54
CA VAL A 243 7.79 15.11 5.93
C VAL A 243 6.41 15.33 6.54
N ALA A 244 5.49 15.99 5.82
CA ALA A 244 4.13 16.24 6.29
C ALA A 244 3.37 14.94 6.56
N VAL A 245 3.48 13.96 5.65
CA VAL A 245 2.86 12.63 5.81
C VAL A 245 3.47 11.88 6.99
N LEU A 246 4.80 11.88 7.13
CA LEU A 246 5.47 11.17 8.22
C LEU A 246 5.13 11.79 9.60
N VAL A 247 5.30 13.10 9.73
CA VAL A 247 5.00 13.83 10.97
C VAL A 247 3.50 13.74 11.29
N GLY A 248 2.65 13.93 10.29
CA GLY A 248 1.21 13.76 10.41
C GLY A 248 0.84 12.36 10.87
N ALA A 249 1.40 11.31 10.28
CA ALA A 249 1.13 9.93 10.69
C ALA A 249 1.52 9.67 12.16
N ILE A 250 2.67 10.19 12.61
CA ILE A 250 3.12 10.11 14.01
C ILE A 250 2.14 10.83 14.94
N ILE A 251 1.79 12.09 14.64
CA ILE A 251 0.88 12.88 15.47
C ILE A 251 -0.50 12.22 15.55
N LEU A 252 -1.08 11.86 14.41
CA LEU A 252 -2.44 11.30 14.32
C LEU A 252 -2.54 9.92 14.97
N THR A 253 -1.48 9.12 14.92
CA THR A 253 -1.45 7.79 15.53
C THR A 253 -1.25 7.84 17.05
N PHE A 254 -0.43 8.76 17.57
CA PHE A 254 -0.03 8.73 18.99
C PHE A 254 -0.65 9.84 19.87
N ARG A 255 -0.95 11.02 19.32
CA ARG A 255 -1.36 12.19 20.12
C ARG A 255 -2.88 12.36 20.25
N LEU A 256 -3.66 11.80 19.33
CA LEU A 256 -5.13 11.80 19.42
C LEU A 256 -5.63 10.60 20.25
N ARG A 257 -5.36 10.59 21.57
CA ARG A 257 -6.06 9.66 22.49
C ARG A 257 -7.54 10.05 22.53
N PRO A 258 -8.51 9.11 22.38
CA PRO A 258 -9.89 9.38 22.78
C PRO A 258 -9.90 9.78 24.26
N GLY A 259 -10.63 10.84 24.60
CA GLY A 259 -10.91 11.19 25.99
C GLY A 259 -11.51 9.98 26.68
N VAL A 260 -10.97 9.63 27.84
CA VAL A 260 -11.59 8.66 28.75
C VAL A 260 -12.95 9.25 29.12
N GLU A 261 -14.04 8.69 28.59
CA GLU A 261 -15.36 8.94 29.15
C GLU A 261 -15.32 8.45 30.60
N ARG A 262 -15.26 9.41 31.54
CA ARG A 262 -15.42 9.11 32.96
C ARG A 262 -16.87 8.64 33.13
N PRO A 263 -17.12 7.49 33.79
CA PRO A 263 -18.47 7.15 34.21
C PRO A 263 -18.98 8.32 35.05
N THR A 264 -20.10 8.92 34.66
CA THR A 264 -20.82 9.86 35.51
C THR A 264 -21.27 9.11 36.78
N PRO A 265 -21.09 9.71 37.97
CA PRO A 265 -21.43 9.07 39.24
C PRO A 265 -22.92 8.80 39.38
#